data_AF-A0AAD8AQY4-F1
#
_entry.id   AF-A0AAD8AQY4-F1
#
_cell.length_a   1.000
_cell.length_b   1.000
_cell.length_c   1.000
_cell.angle_alpha   90.00
_cell.angle_beta   90.00
_cell.angle_gamma   90.00
#
_symmetry.space_group_name_H-M   'P 1'
#
loop_
_entity.id
_entity.type
_entity.pdbx_description
1 polymer ?
#
loop_
_entity_poly.entity_id
_entity_poly.type
_entity_poly.pdbx_seq_one_letter_code
_entity_poly.pdbx_strand_id
1 'polypeptide(L)'
;MMFQYFIKIVPTTYTNVNRETLYTNQYSVTKHSKTTNSILGDSGLPGVFFSYELSPLMVKYTEKKRSFLHFLTEVCAIIGGIFTVASLIDSFIYHSSRVIAKKIELGKAS
;
A
#
# COMPACT_ATOMS: atom_id res chain seq x y z
N MET A 1 -38.44 -19.47 -19.25
CA MET A 1 -37.08 -19.26 -18.68
C MET A 1 -37.13 -18.11 -17.71
N MET A 2 -36.52 -18.26 -16.55
CA MET A 2 -36.40 -17.27 -15.49
C MET A 2 -34.94 -16.84 -15.39
N PHE A 3 -34.69 -15.53 -15.34
CA PHE A 3 -33.36 -14.94 -15.15
C PHE A 3 -33.36 -14.09 -13.90
N GLN A 4 -32.40 -14.30 -13.01
CA GLN A 4 -32.28 -13.57 -11.76
C GLN A 4 -30.89 -12.96 -11.64
N TYR A 5 -30.84 -11.68 -11.32
CA TYR A 5 -29.63 -10.88 -11.16
C TYR A 5 -29.57 -10.38 -9.72
N PHE A 6 -28.60 -10.88 -8.97
CA PHE A 6 -28.29 -10.39 -7.63
C PHE A 6 -27.21 -9.32 -7.74
N ILE A 7 -27.57 -8.07 -7.48
CA ILE A 7 -26.72 -6.90 -7.59
C ILE A 7 -26.33 -6.48 -6.19
N LYS A 8 -25.07 -6.69 -5.83
CA LYS A 8 -24.50 -6.24 -4.56
C LYS A 8 -23.83 -4.90 -4.77
N ILE A 9 -24.29 -3.88 -4.05
CA ILE A 9 -23.77 -2.51 -4.12
C ILE A 9 -22.87 -2.25 -2.91
N VAL A 10 -21.66 -1.75 -3.14
CA VAL A 10 -20.68 -1.39 -2.10
C VAL A 10 -20.42 0.11 -2.16
N PRO A 11 -20.85 0.89 -1.15
CA PRO A 11 -20.53 2.30 -1.07
C PRO A 11 -19.02 2.52 -1.04
N THR A 12 -18.54 3.47 -1.83
CA THR A 12 -17.11 3.81 -1.92
C THR A 12 -16.92 5.31 -1.82
N THR A 13 -15.90 5.74 -1.09
CA THR A 13 -15.57 7.16 -0.93
C THR A 13 -14.11 7.39 -1.30
N TYR A 14 -13.86 8.40 -2.14
CA TYR A 14 -12.52 8.83 -2.51
C TYR A 14 -12.26 10.21 -1.93
N THR A 15 -11.29 10.31 -1.04
CA THR A 15 -10.83 11.59 -0.49
C THR A 15 -9.48 11.94 -1.11
N ASN A 16 -9.46 13.01 -1.90
CA ASN A 16 -8.24 13.57 -2.48
C ASN A 16 -7.44 14.31 -1.40
N VAL A 17 -6.15 14.57 -1.65
CA VAL A 17 -5.27 15.41 -0.85
C VAL A 17 -5.84 16.80 -0.60
N ASN A 18 -6.58 17.34 -1.58
CA ASN A 18 -7.24 18.65 -1.47
C ASN A 18 -8.49 18.61 -0.55
N ARG A 19 -8.76 17.49 0.12
CA ARG A 19 -9.92 17.21 0.99
C ARG A 19 -11.28 17.15 0.27
N GLU A 20 -11.28 17.22 -1.06
CA GLU A 20 -12.46 16.92 -1.85
C GLU A 20 -12.81 15.44 -1.70
N THR A 21 -14.08 15.19 -1.41
CA THR A 21 -14.61 13.85 -1.16
C THR A 21 -15.62 13.50 -2.23
N LEU A 22 -15.30 12.49 -3.03
CA LEU A 22 -16.17 11.94 -4.06
C LEU A 22 -16.87 10.69 -3.53
N TYR A 23 -18.19 10.69 -3.58
CA TYR A 23 -19.03 9.55 -3.20
C TYR A 23 -19.39 8.76 -4.44
N THR A 24 -19.04 7.47 -4.46
CA THR A 24 -19.33 6.55 -5.55
C THR A 24 -19.88 5.23 -5.02
N ASN A 25 -20.39 4.40 -5.91
CA ASN A 25 -20.86 3.06 -5.57
C ASN A 25 -20.21 2.06 -6.52
N GLN A 26 -19.57 1.05 -5.94
CA GLN A 26 -19.13 -0.12 -6.70
C GLN A 26 -20.25 -1.16 -6.70
N TYR A 27 -20.31 -2.02 -7.71
CA TYR A 27 -21.30 -3.08 -7.76
C TYR A 27 -20.71 -4.39 -8.30
N SER A 28 -21.29 -5.50 -7.86
CA SER A 28 -21.01 -6.85 -8.36
C SER A 28 -22.33 -7.54 -8.68
N VAL A 29 -22.34 -8.38 -9.71
CA VAL A 29 -23.57 -9.03 -10.20
C VAL A 29 -23.39 -10.53 -10.30
N THR A 30 -24.25 -11.29 -9.63
CA THR A 30 -24.37 -12.74 -9.78
C THR A 30 -25.63 -13.06 -10.56
N LYS A 31 -25.50 -13.89 -11.61
CA LYS A 31 -26.60 -14.23 -12.52
C LYS A 31 -27.02 -15.69 -12.29
N HIS A 32 -28.32 -15.93 -12.25
CA HIS A 32 -28.89 -17.27 -12.17
C HIS A 32 -29.98 -17.44 -13.22
N SER A 33 -29.97 -18.53 -13.96
CA SER A 33 -31.00 -18.86 -14.94
C SER A 33 -31.62 -20.22 -14.63
N LYS A 34 -32.96 -20.29 -14.70
CA LYS A 34 -33.72 -21.54 -14.55
C LYS A 34 -34.68 -21.72 -15.72
N THR A 35 -34.80 -22.96 -16.21
CA THR A 35 -35.80 -23.31 -17.21
C THR A 35 -37.08 -23.74 -16.51
N THR A 36 -38.11 -22.92 -16.64
CA THR A 36 -39.45 -23.14 -16.07
C THR A 36 -40.15 -24.23 -16.87
N ASN A 37 -40.23 -25.45 -16.33
CA ASN A 37 -40.99 -26.56 -16.93
C ASN A 37 -42.39 -26.63 -16.30
N SER A 38 -43.42 -26.33 -17.10
CA SER A 38 -44.82 -26.28 -16.65
C SER A 38 -45.43 -27.64 -16.24
N ILE A 39 -44.71 -28.75 -16.37
CA ILE A 39 -45.22 -30.11 -16.18
C ILE A 39 -44.95 -30.66 -14.76
N LEU A 40 -43.93 -30.16 -14.04
CA LEU A 40 -43.45 -30.76 -12.78
C LEU A 40 -43.66 -29.90 -11.52
N GLY A 41 -44.53 -28.88 -11.58
CA GLY A 41 -44.83 -28.05 -10.40
C GLY A 41 -43.71 -27.09 -9.98
N ASP A 42 -42.67 -26.91 -10.80
CA ASP A 42 -41.64 -25.87 -10.58
C ASP A 42 -42.21 -24.51 -11.04
N SER A 43 -43.06 -23.93 -10.19
CA SER A 43 -43.83 -22.69 -10.40
C SER A 43 -42.96 -21.42 -10.36
N GLY A 44 -41.91 -21.36 -11.18
CA GLY A 44 -41.22 -20.09 -11.46
C GLY A 44 -41.97 -19.29 -12.52
N LEU A 45 -42.36 -18.04 -12.22
CA LEU A 45 -42.85 -17.12 -13.25
C LEU A 45 -41.69 -16.81 -14.21
N PRO A 46 -41.82 -17.03 -15.53
CA PRO A 46 -40.80 -16.62 -16.48
C PRO A 46 -40.67 -15.10 -16.46
N GLY A 47 -39.45 -14.61 -16.37
CA GLY A 47 -39.19 -13.18 -16.23
C GLY A 47 -37.73 -12.87 -15.92
N VAL A 48 -37.42 -11.57 -15.88
CA VAL A 48 -36.12 -11.04 -15.47
C VAL A 48 -36.28 -10.35 -14.13
N PHE A 49 -35.57 -10.83 -13.12
CA PHE A 49 -35.65 -10.34 -11.76
C PHE A 49 -34.33 -9.69 -11.36
N PHE A 50 -34.37 -8.47 -10.83
CA PHE A 50 -33.22 -7.75 -10.30
C PHE A 50 -33.39 -7.58 -8.78
N SER A 51 -32.46 -8.14 -8.02
CA SER A 51 -32.41 -8.03 -6.56
C SER A 51 -31.24 -7.16 -6.18
N TYR A 52 -31.49 -6.03 -5.52
CA TYR A 52 -30.46 -5.11 -5.06
C TYR A 52 -30.19 -5.30 -3.57
N GLU A 53 -28.92 -5.54 -3.21
CA GLU A 53 -28.49 -5.66 -1.81
C GLU A 53 -27.38 -4.64 -1.53
N LEU A 54 -27.59 -3.79 -0.54
CA LEU A 54 -26.59 -2.83 -0.08
C LEU A 54 -25.64 -3.54 0.89
N SER A 55 -24.35 -3.50 0.60
CA SER A 55 -23.31 -4.01 1.49
C SER A 55 -23.23 -3.15 2.75
N PRO A 56 -23.15 -3.75 3.96
CA PRO A 56 -22.95 -3.01 5.20
C PRO A 56 -21.51 -2.46 5.33
N LEU A 57 -20.61 -2.89 4.44
CA LEU A 57 -19.23 -2.43 4.39
C LEU A 57 -19.07 -1.31 3.36
N MET A 58 -18.35 -0.25 3.74
CA MET A 58 -17.95 0.86 2.88
C MET A 58 -16.44 0.89 2.67
N VAL A 59 -16.00 1.11 1.44
CA VAL A 59 -14.58 1.24 1.11
C VAL A 59 -14.19 2.73 1.08
N LYS A 60 -13.16 3.12 1.82
CA LYS A 60 -12.65 4.50 1.83
C LYS A 60 -11.22 4.56 1.31
N TYR A 61 -11.03 5.22 0.18
CA TYR A 61 -9.73 5.56 -0.37
C TYR A 61 -9.35 6.96 0.10
N THR A 62 -8.19 7.08 0.77
CA THR A 62 -7.67 8.37 1.23
C THR A 62 -6.28 8.56 0.64
N GLU A 63 -6.14 9.55 -0.23
CA GLU A 63 -4.86 9.94 -0.76
C GLU A 63 -4.11 10.81 0.26
N LYS A 64 -2.91 10.40 0.64
CA LYS A 64 -2.05 11.16 1.55
C LYS A 64 -0.79 11.58 0.80
N LYS A 65 -0.51 12.89 0.75
CA LYS A 65 0.81 13.36 0.31
C LYS A 65 1.86 12.93 1.34
N ARG A 66 2.96 12.36 0.86
CA ARG A 66 4.15 12.22 1.69
C ARG A 66 4.72 13.60 1.99
N SER A 67 5.17 13.80 3.23
CA SER A 67 5.75 15.07 3.65
C SER A 67 7.11 15.26 2.98
N PHE A 68 7.33 16.43 2.36
CA PHE A 68 8.64 16.83 1.83
C PHE A 68 9.72 16.85 2.91
N LEU A 69 9.33 17.09 4.18
CA LEU A 69 10.25 17.02 5.31
C LEU A 69 10.81 15.62 5.54
N HIS A 70 10.02 14.57 5.29
CA HIS A 70 10.51 13.19 5.41
C HIS A 70 11.67 12.95 4.44
N PHE A 71 11.53 13.43 3.20
CA PHE A 71 12.59 13.36 2.20
C PHE A 71 13.85 14.14 2.64
N LEU A 72 13.68 15.37 3.14
CA LEU A 72 14.81 16.17 3.60
C LEU A 72 15.53 15.52 4.79
N THR A 73 14.78 14.93 5.72
CA THR A 73 15.33 14.18 6.86
C THR A 73 16.14 12.97 6.37
N GLU A 74 15.64 12.22 5.38
CA GLU A 74 16.37 11.10 4.79
C GLU A 74 17.66 11.55 4.10
N VAL A 75 17.64 12.65 3.35
CA VAL A 75 18.84 13.21 2.71
C VAL A 75 19.88 13.64 3.75
N CYS A 76 19.45 14.34 4.80
CA CYS A 76 20.34 14.77 5.88
C CYS A 76 20.97 13.57 6.60
N ALA A 77 20.18 12.52 6.87
CA ALA A 77 20.67 11.29 7.49
C ALA A 77 21.75 10.60 6.66
N ILE A 78 21.58 10.54 5.34
CA ILE A 78 22.57 9.94 4.43
C ILE A 78 23.86 10.77 4.42
N ILE A 79 23.77 12.09 4.26
CA ILE A 79 24.94 12.97 4.23
C ILE A 79 25.70 12.93 5.56
N GLY A 80 24.99 13.05 6.69
CA GLY A 80 25.58 12.98 8.02
C GLY A 80 26.22 11.62 8.31
N GLY A 81 25.60 10.53 7.85
CA GLY A 81 26.15 9.18 7.95
C GLY A 81 27.47 9.03 7.21
N ILE A 82 27.52 9.49 5.94
CA ILE A 82 28.74 9.41 5.12
C ILE A 82 29.86 10.23 5.74
N PHE A 83 29.58 11.45 6.20
CA PHE A 83 30.59 12.30 6.83
C PHE A 83 31.15 11.66 8.11
N THR A 84 30.28 11.11 8.95
CA THR A 84 30.69 10.42 10.19
C THR A 84 31.58 9.21 9.89
N VAL A 85 31.22 8.38 8.93
CA VAL A 85 32.00 7.20 8.53
C VAL A 85 33.35 7.61 7.94
N ALA A 86 33.38 8.63 7.07
CA ALA A 86 34.62 9.13 6.49
C ALA A 86 35.59 9.67 7.55
N SER A 87 35.10 10.50 8.48
CA SER A 87 35.93 11.04 9.58
C SER A 87 36.45 9.94 10.52
N LEU A 88 35.65 8.90 10.77
CA LEU A 88 36.07 7.77 11.59
C LEU A 88 37.21 6.98 10.92
N ILE A 89 37.08 6.70 9.61
CA ILE A 89 38.10 5.98 8.85
C ILE A 89 39.40 6.79 8.80
N ASP A 90 39.32 8.08 8.49
CA ASP A 90 40.49 8.97 8.45
C ASP A 90 41.21 9.02 9.81
N SER A 91 40.46 9.22 10.88
CA SER A 91 40.99 9.21 12.25
C SER A 91 41.67 7.89 12.60
N PHE A 92 41.09 6.75 12.19
CA PHE A 92 41.62 5.43 12.48
C PHE A 92 42.93 5.16 11.72
N ILE A 93 42.99 5.55 10.44
CA ILE A 93 44.20 5.43 9.61
C ILE A 93 45.32 6.29 10.19
N TYR A 94 45.03 7.55 10.54
CA TYR A 94 46.04 8.46 11.08
C TYR A 94 46.60 7.98 12.42
N HIS A 95 45.75 7.51 13.34
CA HIS A 95 46.22 6.98 14.62
C HIS A 95 47.01 5.67 14.45
N SER A 96 46.55 4.78 13.57
CA SER A 96 47.22 3.51 13.30
C SER A 96 48.60 3.74 12.68
N SER A 97 48.72 4.60 11.66
CA SER A 97 50.00 4.90 11.01
C SER A 97 50.99 5.54 11.97
N ARG A 98 50.55 6.47 12.83
CA ARG A 98 51.42 7.13 13.82
C ARG A 98 51.89 6.18 14.91
N VAL A 99 51.02 5.26 15.38
CA VAL A 99 51.39 4.25 16.39
C VAL A 99 52.34 3.20 15.80
N ILE A 100 52.12 2.79 14.55
CA ILE A 100 53.00 1.85 13.83
C ILE A 100 54.36 2.50 13.59
N ALA A 101 54.41 3.73 13.06
CA ALA A 101 55.65 4.47 12.86
C ALA A 101 56.44 4.63 14.17
N LYS A 102 55.77 5.01 15.26
CA LYS A 102 56.40 5.15 16.57
C LYS A 102 56.89 3.80 17.15
N LYS A 103 56.19 2.70 16.88
CA LYS A 103 56.65 1.35 17.27
C LYS A 103 57.87 0.89 16.47
N ILE A 104 57.96 1.26 15.19
CA ILE A 104 59.11 0.97 14.33
C ILE A 104 60.34 1.78 14.80
N GLU A 105 60.17 3.08 15.09
CA GLU A 105 61.25 3.94 15.59
C GLU A 105 61.82 3.49 16.95
N LEU A 106 60.98 2.94 17.83
CA LEU A 106 61.41 2.42 19.13
C LEU A 106 62.13 1.06 19.05
N GLY A 107 62.37 0.52 17.85
CA GLY A 107 63.16 -0.71 17.63
C GLY A 107 62.53 -1.99 18.16
N LYS A 108 61.28 -1.94 18.64
CA LYS A 108 60.54 -3.10 19.21
C LYS A 108 59.85 -3.97 18.15
N ALA A 109 60.22 -3.80 16.88
CA ALA A 109 59.66 -4.54 15.75
C ALA A 109 60.61 -5.64 15.22
N SER A 110 61.71 -5.91 15.93
CA SER A 110 62.53 -7.11 15.75
C SER A 110 62.40 -8.04 16.94
#